data_AF-A0A2D5LKK1-F1
#
_entry.id   AF-A0A2D5LKK1-F1
#
_cell.length_a   1.000
_cell.length_b   1.000
_cell.length_c   1.000
_cell.angle_alpha   90.00
_cell.angle_beta   90.00
_cell.angle_gamma   90.00
#
_symmetry.space_group_name_H-M   'P 1'
#
loop_
_entity.id
_entity.type
_entity.pdbx_description
1 polymer ?
#
loop_
_entity_poly.entity_id
_entity_poly.type
_entity_poly.pdbx_seq_one_letter_code
_entity_poly.pdbx_strand_id
1 'polypeptide(L)'
;NLAPKMQQLKDRYGDDRQKMSQAMMELYKKEKVNPMGGCFPLLLQMPIFLALYWVLLESVELRHADFILWITDLSVMDPYFVLPVLTGASMWMLQKLQPTTMTDPMQQKIMQWMPVAMSVFFIWFPAGLVLYWLISNVITLVQAKMIYASMEKRGIK
;
A
#
# COMPACT_ATOMS: atom_id res chain seq x y z
N ASN A 1 2.62 -11.17 -19.50
CA ASN A 1 1.93 -9.86 -19.42
C ASN A 1 0.47 -9.99 -19.84
N LEU A 2 -0.46 -9.74 -18.92
CA LEU A 2 -1.91 -9.89 -19.12
C LEU A 2 -2.56 -8.70 -19.87
N ALA A 3 -1.87 -7.55 -19.90
CA ALA A 3 -2.34 -6.28 -20.46
C ALA A 3 -2.92 -6.36 -21.90
N PRO A 4 -2.24 -6.97 -22.90
CA PRO A 4 -2.78 -7.02 -24.26
C PRO A 4 -4.05 -7.88 -24.36
N LYS A 5 -4.13 -8.98 -23.59
CA LYS A 5 -5.31 -9.85 -23.54
C LYS A 5 -6.50 -9.13 -22.90
N MET A 6 -6.25 -8.27 -21.91
CA MET A 6 -7.29 -7.46 -21.29
C MET A 6 -7.83 -6.37 -22.23
N GLN A 7 -6.95 -5.72 -22.99
CA GLN A 7 -7.36 -4.70 -23.96
C GLN A 7 -8.26 -5.29 -25.06
N GLN A 8 -7.87 -6.43 -25.63
CA GLN A 8 -8.68 -7.14 -26.62
C GLN A 8 -10.05 -7.58 -26.08
N LEU A 9 -10.17 -7.79 -24.77
CA LEU A 9 -11.41 -8.14 -24.12
C LEU A 9 -12.33 -6.92 -24.00
N LYS A 10 -11.76 -5.76 -23.68
CA LYS A 10 -12.46 -4.46 -23.64
C LYS A 10 -12.93 -4.04 -25.02
N ASP A 11 -12.10 -4.22 -26.05
CA ASP A 11 -12.47 -3.87 -27.43
C ASP A 11 -13.62 -4.76 -27.95
N ARG A 12 -13.73 -6.01 -27.45
CA ARG A 12 -14.79 -6.96 -27.86
C ARG A 12 -16.09 -6.86 -27.06
N TYR A 13 -16.01 -6.57 -25.77
CA TYR A 13 -17.17 -6.64 -24.86
C TYR A 13 -17.43 -5.33 -24.11
N GLY A 14 -16.80 -4.21 -24.50
CA GLY A 14 -16.87 -2.93 -23.78
C GLY A 14 -18.29 -2.40 -23.55
N ASP A 15 -19.22 -2.65 -24.47
CA ASP A 15 -20.63 -2.24 -24.34
C ASP A 15 -21.46 -3.14 -23.40
N ASP A 16 -21.04 -4.39 -23.19
CA ASP A 16 -21.77 -5.36 -22.37
C ASP A 16 -20.99 -5.67 -21.09
N ARG A 17 -21.28 -4.88 -20.04
CA ARG A 17 -20.61 -5.01 -18.71
C ARG A 17 -20.72 -6.42 -18.12
N GLN A 18 -21.82 -7.14 -18.37
CA GLN A 18 -22.00 -8.49 -17.85
C GLN A 18 -21.09 -9.48 -18.57
N LYS A 19 -21.08 -9.46 -19.91
CA LYS A 19 -20.16 -10.33 -20.69
C LYS A 19 -18.70 -9.98 -20.44
N MET A 20 -18.38 -8.69 -20.30
CA MET A 20 -17.04 -8.24 -19.94
C MET A 20 -16.59 -8.82 -18.60
N SER A 21 -17.44 -8.76 -17.56
CA SER A 21 -17.10 -9.31 -16.24
C SER A 21 -16.87 -10.84 -16.28
N GLN A 22 -17.68 -11.57 -17.06
CA GLN A 22 -17.55 -13.02 -17.21
C GLN A 22 -16.27 -13.40 -17.96
N ALA A 23 -16.02 -12.77 -19.11
CA ALA A 23 -14.85 -13.03 -19.93
C ALA A 23 -13.54 -12.64 -19.23
N MET A 24 -13.58 -11.60 -18.38
CA MET A 24 -12.44 -11.20 -17.55
C MET A 24 -12.12 -12.26 -16.49
N MET A 25 -13.15 -12.83 -15.85
CA MET A 25 -12.97 -13.90 -14.87
C MET A 25 -12.46 -15.20 -15.51
N GLU A 26 -12.94 -15.54 -16.70
CA GLU A 26 -12.41 -16.68 -17.47
C GLU A 26 -10.94 -16.49 -17.84
N LEU A 27 -10.56 -15.27 -18.26
CA LEU A 27 -9.17 -14.95 -18.57
C LEU A 27 -8.28 -15.09 -17.32
N TYR A 28 -8.71 -14.59 -16.16
CA TYR A 28 -7.99 -14.78 -14.90
C TYR A 28 -7.83 -16.26 -14.52
N LYS A 29 -8.87 -17.09 -14.74
CA LYS A 29 -8.80 -18.54 -14.53
C LYS A 29 -7.81 -19.22 -15.49
N LYS A 30 -7.87 -18.88 -16.79
CA LYS A 30 -6.98 -19.44 -17.83
C LYS A 30 -5.51 -19.12 -17.57
N GLU A 31 -5.23 -17.89 -17.15
CA GLU A 31 -3.87 -17.41 -16.89
C GLU A 31 -3.43 -17.66 -15.44
N LYS A 32 -4.26 -18.33 -14.62
CA LYS A 32 -4.03 -18.63 -13.19
C LYS A 32 -3.64 -17.40 -12.37
N VAL A 33 -4.21 -16.24 -12.69
CA VAL A 33 -3.97 -14.98 -11.99
C VAL A 33 -5.00 -14.82 -10.88
N ASN A 34 -4.56 -14.64 -9.64
CA ASN A 34 -5.47 -14.37 -8.52
C ASN A 34 -5.77 -12.86 -8.42
N PRO A 35 -7.01 -12.41 -8.65
CA PRO A 35 -7.36 -10.98 -8.55
C PRO A 35 -7.20 -10.42 -7.13
N MET A 36 -7.20 -11.28 -6.10
CA MET A 36 -6.98 -10.90 -4.70
C MET A 36 -5.50 -10.87 -4.29
N GLY A 37 -4.57 -11.15 -5.21
CA GLY A 37 -3.13 -11.07 -4.92
C GLY A 37 -2.68 -9.69 -4.42
N GLY A 38 -3.38 -8.63 -4.81
CA GLY A 38 -3.09 -7.26 -4.37
C GLY A 38 -3.51 -6.94 -2.93
N CYS A 39 -4.50 -7.64 -2.36
CA CYS A 39 -4.94 -7.43 -0.98
C CYS A 39 -4.33 -8.43 0.02
N PHE A 40 -3.63 -9.45 -0.46
CA PHE A 40 -2.91 -10.41 0.38
C PHE A 40 -1.90 -9.76 1.35
N PRO A 41 -1.08 -8.76 0.94
CA PRO A 41 -0.18 -8.07 1.85
C PRO A 41 -0.92 -7.35 2.99
N LEU A 42 -2.10 -6.80 2.71
CA LEU A 42 -2.92 -6.13 3.72
C LEU A 42 -3.41 -7.13 4.78
N LEU A 43 -3.88 -8.31 4.36
CA LEU A 43 -4.35 -9.34 5.30
C LEU A 43 -3.23 -9.82 6.23
N LEU A 44 -2.01 -9.98 5.71
CA LEU A 44 -0.86 -10.35 6.53
C LEU A 44 -0.44 -9.20 7.47
N GLN A 45 -0.66 -7.95 7.07
CA GLN A 45 -0.33 -6.77 7.87
C GLN A 45 -1.33 -6.53 9.01
N MET A 46 -2.61 -6.90 8.84
CA MET A 46 -3.66 -6.65 9.84
C MET A 46 -3.33 -7.14 11.26
N PRO A 47 -2.83 -8.38 11.49
CA PRO A 47 -2.45 -8.83 12.83
C PRO A 47 -1.35 -7.97 13.47
N ILE A 48 -0.35 -7.56 12.69
CA ILE A 48 0.77 -6.74 13.17
C ILE A 48 0.25 -5.35 13.56
N PHE A 49 -0.62 -4.77 12.74
CA PHE A 49 -1.24 -3.49 13.01
C PHE A 49 -2.07 -3.52 14.29
N LEU A 50 -2.93 -4.53 14.46
CA LEU A 50 -3.74 -4.67 15.67
C LEU A 50 -2.87 -4.87 16.91
N ALA A 51 -1.86 -5.73 16.85
CA ALA A 51 -0.95 -5.96 17.96
C ALA A 51 -0.27 -4.65 18.41
N LEU A 52 0.28 -3.87 17.47
CA LEU A 52 0.93 -2.59 17.78
C LEU A 52 -0.05 -1.56 18.30
N TYR A 53 -1.26 -1.50 17.73
CA TYR A 53 -2.31 -0.61 18.21
C TYR A 53 -2.68 -0.90 19.66
N TRP A 54 -2.92 -2.17 20.01
CA TRP A 54 -3.23 -2.57 21.39
C TRP A 54 -2.05 -2.34 22.34
N VAL A 55 -0.82 -2.67 21.94
CA VAL A 55 0.37 -2.41 22.74
C VAL A 55 0.52 -0.92 23.04
N LEU A 56 0.34 -0.04 22.06
CA LEU A 56 0.46 1.41 22.26
C LEU A 56 -0.66 1.98 23.15
N LEU A 57 -1.83 1.36 23.17
CA LEU A 57 -2.95 1.81 24.00
C LEU A 57 -2.89 1.28 25.44
N GLU A 58 -2.45 0.04 25.65
CA GLU A 58 -2.42 -0.61 26.96
C GLU A 58 -1.11 -0.38 27.73
N SER A 59 -0.02 -0.08 27.02
CA SER A 59 1.28 0.13 27.66
C SER A 59 1.30 1.47 28.39
N VAL A 60 1.22 1.44 29.72
CA VAL A 60 1.24 2.61 30.60
C VAL A 60 2.50 3.45 30.41
N GLU A 61 3.63 2.83 30.08
CA GLU A 61 4.92 3.49 29.82
C GLU A 61 4.95 4.31 28.54
N LEU A 62 4.10 3.98 27.56
CA LEU A 62 4.03 4.67 26.27
C LEU A 62 3.05 5.85 26.28
N ARG A 63 2.27 5.97 27.36
CA ARG A 63 1.34 7.07 27.57
C ARG A 63 2.14 8.31 27.99
N HIS A 64 2.03 9.40 27.23
CA HIS A 64 2.87 10.59 27.41
C HIS A 64 4.37 10.33 27.23
N ALA A 65 4.72 9.29 26.46
CA ALA A 65 6.11 9.07 26.08
C ALA A 65 6.53 10.12 25.05
N ASP A 66 7.36 11.05 25.48
CA ASP A 66 8.08 11.96 24.61
C ASP A 66 8.96 11.17 23.65
N PHE A 67 9.04 11.63 22.40
CA PHE A 67 9.98 11.11 21.43
C PHE A 67 10.95 12.21 20.99
N ILE A 68 11.03 12.52 19.69
CA ILE A 68 11.93 13.52 19.13
C ILE A 68 11.16 14.54 18.30
N LEU A 69 11.75 15.72 18.12
CA LEU A 69 11.21 16.82 17.30
C LEU A 69 9.87 17.33 17.86
N TRP A 70 8.78 17.21 17.10
CA TRP A 70 7.44 17.67 17.48
C TRP A 70 6.58 16.57 18.14
N ILE A 71 7.12 15.35 18.26
CA ILE A 71 6.39 14.20 18.81
C ILE A 71 6.61 14.18 20.32
N THR A 72 5.64 14.72 21.06
CA THR A 72 5.66 14.79 22.53
C THR A 72 4.84 13.68 23.19
N ASP A 73 4.06 12.91 22.42
CA ASP A 73 3.30 11.79 22.96
C ASP A 73 3.01 10.78 21.84
N LEU A 74 3.54 9.57 21.98
CA LEU A 74 3.37 8.48 21.00
C LEU A 74 1.98 7.82 21.04
N SER A 75 1.23 8.00 22.14
CA SER A 75 -0.07 7.37 22.36
C SER A 75 -1.26 8.17 21.80
N VAL A 76 -1.05 9.44 21.45
CA VAL A 76 -2.08 10.35 20.91
C VAL A 76 -1.84 10.64 19.44
N MET A 77 -2.81 11.25 18.75
CA MET A 77 -2.65 11.68 17.36
C MET A 77 -1.53 12.73 17.21
N ASP A 78 -0.86 12.75 16.06
CA ASP A 78 0.13 13.79 15.76
C ASP A 78 -0.56 15.17 15.67
N PRO A 79 -0.25 16.14 16.56
CA PRO A 79 -0.92 17.44 16.60
C PRO A 79 -0.68 18.28 15.34
N TYR A 80 0.40 18.00 14.60
CA TYR A 80 0.77 18.73 13.38
C TYR A 80 0.49 17.95 12.09
N PHE A 81 -0.01 16.71 12.21
CA PHE A 81 -0.31 15.82 11.08
C PHE A 81 0.87 15.59 10.12
N VAL A 82 2.11 15.82 10.56
CA VAL A 82 3.31 15.64 9.75
C VAL A 82 3.53 14.16 9.46
N LEU A 83 3.36 13.29 10.46
CA LEU A 83 3.53 11.84 10.33
C LEU A 83 2.55 11.23 9.30
N PRO A 84 1.22 11.47 9.36
CA PRO A 84 0.31 10.98 8.33
C PRO A 84 0.67 11.41 6.91
N VAL A 85 1.11 12.66 6.72
CA VAL A 85 1.51 13.19 5.40
C VAL A 85 2.78 12.50 4.90
N LEU A 86 3.80 12.36 5.75
CA LEU A 86 5.04 11.64 5.41
C LEU A 86 4.76 10.16 5.10
N THR A 87 3.88 9.52 5.85
CA THR A 87 3.46 8.14 5.59
C THR A 87 2.76 8.03 4.23
N GLY A 88 1.84 8.94 3.90
CA GLY A 88 1.21 9.00 2.59
C GLY A 88 2.20 9.21 1.45
N ALA A 89 3.16 10.13 1.61
CA ALA A 89 4.20 10.39 0.63
C ALA A 89 5.11 9.16 0.41
N SER A 90 5.51 8.49 1.50
CA SER A 90 6.32 7.27 1.41
C SER A 90 5.59 6.11 0.72
N MET A 91 4.29 5.93 1.00
CA MET A 91 3.44 4.96 0.30
C MET A 91 3.34 5.26 -1.20
N TRP A 92 3.15 6.53 -1.56
CA TRP A 92 3.10 6.94 -2.96
C TRP A 92 4.43 6.69 -3.69
N MET A 93 5.56 6.95 -3.02
CA MET A 93 6.89 6.64 -3.54
C MET A 93 7.10 5.13 -3.72
N LEU A 94 6.66 4.32 -2.75
CA LEU A 94 6.70 2.85 -2.85
C LEU A 94 5.89 2.35 -4.04
N GLN A 95 4.67 2.88 -4.22
CA GLN A 95 3.80 2.51 -5.32
C GLN A 95 4.41 2.83 -6.69
N LYS A 96 5.18 3.93 -6.80
CA LYS A 96 5.90 4.26 -8.04
C LYS A 96 7.05 3.31 -8.36
N LEU A 97 7.66 2.71 -7.33
CA LEU A 97 8.75 1.74 -7.50
C LEU A 97 8.22 0.34 -7.79
N GLN A 98 7.02 0.02 -7.32
CA GLN A 98 6.43 -1.31 -7.51
C GLN A 98 5.84 -1.45 -8.94
N PRO A 99 6.07 -2.60 -9.60
CA PRO A 99 5.48 -2.86 -10.90
C PRO A 99 3.95 -2.94 -10.77
N THR A 100 3.25 -2.06 -11.49
CA THR A 100 1.78 -2.07 -11.53
C THR A 100 1.31 -3.23 -12.42
N THR A 101 0.82 -4.29 -11.80
CA THR A 101 0.28 -5.47 -12.49
C THR A 101 -1.18 -5.28 -12.93
N MET A 102 -1.78 -4.13 -12.62
CA MET A 102 -3.18 -3.84 -12.91
C MET A 102 -3.38 -3.37 -14.34
N THR A 103 -4.29 -4.04 -15.04
CA THR A 103 -4.60 -3.81 -16.45
C THR A 103 -5.84 -2.94 -16.65
N ASP A 104 -6.64 -2.69 -15.61
CA ASP A 104 -7.81 -1.82 -15.68
C ASP A 104 -7.47 -0.37 -15.25
N PRO A 105 -7.69 0.65 -16.11
CA PRO A 105 -7.44 2.06 -15.80
C PRO A 105 -8.26 2.57 -14.62
N MET A 106 -9.43 2.01 -14.33
CA MET A 106 -10.21 2.40 -13.14
C MET A 106 -9.52 1.91 -11.86
N GLN A 107 -9.03 0.67 -11.85
CA GLN A 107 -8.33 0.10 -10.70
C GLN A 107 -6.96 0.75 -10.49
N GLN A 108 -6.26 1.11 -11.56
CA GLN A 108 -5.02 1.89 -11.48
C GLN A 108 -5.25 3.26 -10.81
N LYS A 109 -6.31 3.98 -11.20
CA LYS A 109 -6.64 5.28 -10.58
C LYS A 109 -6.96 5.12 -9.08
N ILE A 110 -7.73 4.10 -8.69
CA ILE A 110 -8.02 3.84 -7.28
C ILE A 110 -6.74 3.58 -6.50
N MET A 111 -5.83 2.77 -7.05
CA MET A 111 -4.53 2.51 -6.42
C MET A 111 -3.71 3.80 -6.26
N GLN A 112 -3.67 4.68 -7.26
CA GLN A 112 -2.95 5.96 -7.18
C GLN A 112 -3.42 6.88 -6.05
N TRP A 113 -4.72 6.84 -5.73
CA TRP A 113 -5.32 7.62 -4.65
C TRP A 113 -5.28 6.91 -3.28
N MET A 114 -5.00 5.61 -3.26
CA MET A 114 -4.95 4.82 -2.02
C MET A 114 -3.96 5.38 -0.98
N PRO A 115 -2.72 5.81 -1.34
CA PRO A 115 -1.82 6.46 -0.38
C PRO A 115 -2.38 7.71 0.27
N VAL A 116 -3.15 8.51 -0.48
CA VAL A 116 -3.78 9.74 0.03
C VAL A 116 -4.91 9.40 0.98
N ALA A 117 -5.77 8.43 0.61
CA ALA A 117 -6.83 7.96 1.50
C ALA A 117 -6.28 7.36 2.80
N MET A 118 -5.19 6.57 2.72
CA MET A 118 -4.52 6.01 3.89
C MET A 118 -3.84 7.07 4.76
N SER A 119 -3.29 8.12 4.15
CA SER A 119 -2.76 9.28 4.87
C SER A 119 -3.84 9.96 5.72
N VAL A 120 -5.02 10.22 5.14
CA VAL A 120 -6.17 10.78 5.89
C VAL A 120 -6.64 9.84 6.98
N PHE A 121 -6.69 8.54 6.71
CA PHE A 121 -7.05 7.52 7.70
C PHE A 121 -6.13 7.54 8.92
N PHE A 122 -4.82 7.71 8.72
CA PHE A 122 -3.84 7.74 9.82
C PHE A 122 -3.91 8.98 10.71
N ILE A 123 -4.68 10.01 10.35
CA ILE A 123 -4.87 11.20 11.20
C ILE A 123 -5.50 10.82 12.55
N TRP A 124 -6.36 9.80 12.58
CA TRP A 124 -7.06 9.40 13.81
C TRP A 124 -6.31 8.36 14.64
N PHE A 125 -5.10 7.97 14.24
CA PHE A 125 -4.33 6.94 14.92
C PHE A 125 -3.20 7.52 15.79
N PRO A 126 -2.78 6.80 16.84
CA PRO A 126 -1.63 7.17 17.66
C PRO A 126 -0.37 7.43 16.83
N ALA A 127 0.36 8.49 17.14
CA ALA A 127 1.57 8.91 16.45
C ALA A 127 2.62 7.79 16.41
N GLY A 128 2.74 6.98 17.47
CA GLY A 128 3.64 5.83 17.51
C GLY A 128 3.31 4.76 16.45
N LEU A 129 2.02 4.53 16.18
CA LEU A 129 1.59 3.58 15.16
C LEU A 129 1.90 4.10 13.75
N VAL A 130 1.64 5.40 13.53
CA VAL A 130 1.93 6.05 12.25
C VAL A 130 3.44 6.14 12.00
N LEU A 131 4.22 6.42 13.06
CA LEU A 131 5.69 6.43 13.01
C LEU A 131 6.25 5.05 12.67
N TYR A 132 5.75 3.99 13.30
CA TYR A 132 6.11 2.62 12.94
C TYR A 132 5.88 2.37 11.44
N TRP A 133 4.73 2.78 10.93
CA TRP A 133 4.41 2.59 9.52
C TRP A 133 5.36 3.37 8.60
N LEU A 134 5.67 4.62 8.95
CA LEU A 134 6.63 5.43 8.21
C LEU A 134 8.01 4.76 8.15
N ILE A 135 8.51 4.28 9.28
CA ILE A 135 9.81 3.60 9.35
C ILE A 135 9.80 2.31 8.52
N SER A 136 8.73 1.51 8.62
CA SER A 136 8.57 0.30 7.80
C SER A 136 8.59 0.62 6.29
N ASN A 137 7.90 1.68 5.87
CA ASN A 137 7.92 2.14 4.49
C ASN A 137 9.32 2.60 4.05
N VAL A 138 10.04 3.34 4.90
CA VAL A 138 11.42 3.79 4.60
C VAL A 138 12.36 2.60 4.44
N ILE A 139 12.30 1.61 5.33
CA ILE A 139 13.08 0.37 5.23
C ILE A 139 12.75 -0.34 3.91
N THR A 140 11.46 -0.47 3.58
CA THR A 140 11.00 -1.10 2.34
C THR A 140 11.49 -0.35 1.10
N LEU A 141 11.50 0.99 1.13
CA LEU A 141 12.03 1.82 0.04
C LEU A 141 13.52 1.59 -0.18
N VAL A 142 14.29 1.54 0.90
CA VAL A 142 15.73 1.27 0.84
C VAL A 142 15.98 -0.14 0.31
N GLN A 143 15.26 -1.14 0.82
CA GLN A 143 15.34 -2.53 0.34
C GLN A 143 15.00 -2.62 -1.16
N ALA A 144 13.90 -2.00 -1.59
CA ALA A 144 13.49 -1.98 -2.99
C ALA A 144 14.59 -1.36 -3.87
N LYS A 145 15.12 -0.19 -3.49
CA LYS A 145 16.22 0.46 -4.22
C LYS A 145 17.48 -0.42 -4.29
N MET A 146 17.85 -1.07 -3.19
CA MET A 146 18.99 -1.99 -3.18
C MET A 146 18.77 -3.19 -4.11
N ILE A 147 17.56 -3.75 -4.12
CA ILE A 147 17.20 -4.86 -5.00
C ILE A 147 17.26 -4.42 -6.46
N TYR A 148 16.65 -3.29 -6.83
CA TYR A 148 16.68 -2.77 -8.19
C TYR A 148 18.12 -2.48 -8.66
N ALA A 149 18.94 -1.85 -7.82
CA ALA A 149 20.35 -1.61 -8.13
C ALA A 149 21.15 -2.91 -8.29
N SER A 150 20.82 -3.96 -7.53
CA SER A 150 21.42 -5.29 -7.66
C SER A 150 21.01 -6.00 -8.96
N MET A 151 19.74 -5.87 -9.37
CA MET A 151 19.25 -6.42 -10.64
C MET A 151 19.88 -5.73 -11.85
N GLU A 152 20.02 -4.40 -11.79
CA GLU A 152 20.70 -3.60 -12.84
C GLU A 152 22.16 -4.04 -13.01
N LYS A 153 22.91 -4.21 -11.90
CA LYS A 153 24.29 -4.73 -11.93
C LYS A 153 24.39 -6.13 -12.53
N ARG A 154 23.34 -6.94 -12.43
CA ARG A 154 23.26 -8.29 -13.00
C ARG A 154 22.74 -8.30 -14.45
N GLY A 155 22.43 -7.14 -15.03
CA GLY A 155 21.87 -7.02 -16.38
C GLY A 155 20.45 -7.56 -16.52
N ILE A 156 19.77 -7.83 -15.38
CA ILE A 156 18.39 -8.30 -15.35
C ILE A 156 17.52 -7.04 -15.25
N LYS A 157 16.85 -6.69 -16.35
CA LYS A 157 15.87 -5.59 -16.38
C LYS A 157 14.59 -5.96 -15.65
#